data_AF-A0A949A180-F1
#
_entry.id   AF-A0A949A180-F1
#
_cell.length_a   1.000
_cell.length_b   1.000
_cell.length_c   1.000
_cell.angle_alpha   90.00
_cell.angle_beta   90.00
_cell.angle_gamma   90.00
#
_symmetry.space_group_name_H-M   'P 1'
#
loop_
_entity.id
_entity.type
_entity.pdbx_description
1 polymer ?
#
loop_
_entity_poly.entity_id
_entity_poly.type
_entity_poly.pdbx_seq_one_letter_code
_entity_poly.pdbx_strand_id
1 'polypeptide(L)'
;MKKTKIEIKDSPLQPIKGSKVWMITPKKIALIIFAIFLIFVAWYFYREICFLIKAPKLEVFQPPADISTTQKTFEIIGKTDSTAYLLVNEQETYLDREGNFKAEVNLVDGVNTIKIESKNRFNKNNIIIRRIIYSK
;
A
#
# COMPACT_ATOMS: atom_id res chain seq x y z
N MET A 1 -22.23 -92.11 8.34
CA MET A 1 -22.29 -90.70 8.77
C MET A 1 -21.07 -89.97 8.19
N LYS A 2 -21.29 -88.95 7.34
CA LYS A 2 -20.24 -88.18 6.65
C LYS A 2 -19.46 -87.33 7.67
N LYS A 3 -18.13 -87.44 7.69
CA LYS A 3 -17.27 -86.45 8.34
C LYS A 3 -17.14 -85.25 7.40
N THR A 4 -17.84 -84.16 7.70
CA THR A 4 -17.62 -82.87 7.02
C THR A 4 -16.28 -82.32 7.50
N LYS A 5 -15.27 -82.40 6.64
CA LYS A 5 -13.95 -81.79 6.85
C LYS A 5 -14.15 -80.28 6.70
N ILE A 6 -14.20 -79.56 7.82
CA ILE A 6 -14.15 -78.09 7.80
C ILE A 6 -12.70 -77.73 7.49
N GLU A 7 -12.44 -77.38 6.24
CA GLU A 7 -11.16 -76.84 5.82
C GLU A 7 -11.12 -75.37 6.25
N ILE A 8 -10.53 -75.13 7.43
CA ILE A 8 -10.21 -73.78 7.86
C ILE A 8 -9.11 -73.30 6.92
N LYS A 9 -9.50 -72.48 5.95
CA LYS A 9 -8.56 -71.81 5.04
C LYS A 9 -7.79 -70.80 5.88
N ASP A 10 -6.65 -71.24 6.42
CA ASP A 10 -5.67 -70.45 7.15
C ASP A 10 -5.10 -69.36 6.22
N SER A 11 -5.90 -68.33 5.99
CA SER A 11 -5.44 -67.12 5.32
C SER A 11 -4.61 -66.36 6.36
N PRO A 12 -3.31 -66.12 6.13
CA PRO A 12 -2.49 -65.42 7.10
C PRO A 12 -3.11 -64.05 7.36
N LEU A 13 -3.34 -63.74 8.63
CA LEU A 13 -3.76 -62.41 9.04
C LEU A 13 -2.74 -61.40 8.49
N GLN A 14 -3.17 -60.55 7.56
CA GLN A 14 -2.28 -59.51 7.03
C GLN A 14 -1.95 -58.53 8.15
N PRO A 15 -0.67 -58.12 8.30
CA PRO A 15 -0.32 -57.14 9.31
C PRO A 15 -1.07 -55.84 9.03
N ILE A 16 -1.78 -55.33 10.03
CA ILE A 16 -2.41 -54.02 9.99
C ILE A 16 -1.27 -53.02 9.75
N LYS A 17 -1.19 -52.46 8.54
CA LYS A 17 -0.20 -51.44 8.17
C LYS A 17 -0.48 -50.21 9.01
N GLY A 18 0.18 -50.12 10.16
CA GLY A 18 0.02 -49.03 11.11
C GLY A 18 0.24 -47.70 10.39
N SER A 19 -0.81 -46.89 10.28
CA SER A 19 -0.65 -45.51 9.88
C SER A 19 0.31 -44.87 10.87
N LYS A 20 1.37 -44.25 10.37
CA LYS A 20 2.39 -43.59 11.18
C LYS A 20 1.70 -42.45 11.92
N VAL A 21 1.18 -42.72 13.12
CA VAL A 21 0.48 -41.73 13.94
C VAL A 21 1.46 -40.60 14.20
N TRP A 22 1.06 -39.40 13.80
CA TRP A 22 1.89 -38.21 13.95
C TRP A 22 2.16 -38.02 15.45
N MET A 23 3.37 -38.33 15.91
CA MET A 23 3.76 -38.10 17.30
C MET A 23 3.98 -36.60 17.50
N ILE A 24 2.93 -35.91 17.90
CA ILE A 24 2.97 -34.49 18.23
C ILE A 24 3.60 -34.36 19.62
N THR A 25 4.92 -34.17 19.67
CA THR A 25 5.64 -33.90 20.93
C THR A 25 5.30 -32.50 21.43
N PRO A 26 4.99 -32.29 22.73
CA PRO A 26 4.64 -30.97 23.28
C PRO A 26 5.65 -29.86 22.94
N LYS A 27 6.94 -30.20 22.86
CA LYS A 27 8.02 -29.28 22.48
C LYS A 27 7.88 -28.73 21.05
N LYS A 28 7.39 -29.53 20.09
CA LYS A 28 7.17 -29.08 18.70
C LYS A 28 5.95 -28.17 18.60
N ILE A 29 4.90 -28.44 19.36
CA ILE A 29 3.72 -27.55 19.44
C ILE A 29 4.13 -26.19 19.99
N ALA A 30 4.86 -26.16 21.12
CA ALA A 30 5.33 -24.93 21.74
C ALA A 30 6.18 -24.09 20.77
N LEU A 31 7.06 -24.74 19.99
CA LEU A 31 7.88 -24.09 18.98
C LEU A 31 7.05 -23.51 17.82
N ILE A 32 6.03 -24.22 17.35
CA ILE A 32 5.12 -23.72 16.30
C ILE A 32 4.32 -22.52 16.80
N ILE A 33 3.79 -22.57 18.02
CA ILE A 33 3.06 -21.45 18.63
C ILE A 33 3.97 -20.23 18.75
N PHE A 34 5.20 -20.42 19.22
CA PHE A 34 6.17 -19.34 19.32
C PHE A 34 6.54 -18.74 17.96
N ALA A 35 6.72 -19.57 16.93
CA ALA A 35 6.96 -19.11 15.56
C ALA A 35 5.77 -18.30 15.01
N ILE A 36 4.54 -18.77 15.23
CA ILE A 36 3.31 -18.05 14.83
C ILE A 36 3.23 -16.70 15.56
N PHE A 37 3.54 -16.67 16.86
CA PHE A 37 3.59 -15.42 17.63
C PHE A 37 4.59 -14.42 17.03
N LEU A 38 5.80 -14.87 16.69
CA LEU A 38 6.79 -14.00 16.03
C LEU A 38 6.31 -13.48 14.67
N ILE A 39 5.65 -14.32 13.87
CA ILE A 39 5.07 -13.90 12.58
C ILE A 39 3.99 -12.84 12.77
N PHE A 40 3.12 -12.99 13.77
CA PHE A 40 2.09 -12.00 14.10
C PHE A 40 2.70 -10.65 14.51
N VAL A 41 3.74 -10.69 15.35
CA VAL A 41 4.49 -9.49 15.76
C VAL A 41 5.13 -8.81 14.56
N ALA A 42 5.84 -9.57 13.72
CA ALA A 42 6.45 -9.05 12.49
C ALA A 42 5.40 -8.45 11.54
N TRP A 43 4.26 -9.11 11.37
CA TRP A 43 3.15 -8.61 10.56
C TRP A 43 2.57 -7.30 11.10
N TYR A 44 2.39 -7.20 12.43
CA TYR A 44 1.94 -5.98 13.08
C TYR A 44 2.90 -4.80 12.82
N PHE A 45 4.20 -5.01 13.07
CA PHE A 45 5.21 -3.97 12.81
C PHE A 45 5.28 -3.61 11.32
N TYR A 46 5.21 -4.59 10.43
CA TYR A 46 5.18 -4.33 8.99
C TYR A 46 4.02 -3.39 8.61
N ARG A 47 2.82 -3.64 9.14
CA ARG A 47 1.66 -2.77 8.91
C ARG A 47 1.87 -1.35 9.43
N GLU A 48 2.46 -1.21 10.62
CA GLU A 48 2.72 0.08 11.25
C GLU A 48 3.74 0.89 10.43
N ILE A 49 4.85 0.27 10.01
CA ILE A 49 5.85 0.88 9.14
C ILE A 49 5.24 1.32 7.81
N CYS A 50 4.45 0.45 7.16
CA CYS A 50 3.80 0.79 5.89
C CYS A 50 2.79 1.93 6.03
N PHE A 51 2.16 2.08 7.20
CA PHE A 51 1.27 3.20 7.47
C PHE A 51 2.04 4.54 7.58
N LEU A 52 3.20 4.52 8.25
CA LEU A 52 4.03 5.71 8.45
C LEU A 52 4.74 6.19 7.17
N ILE A 53 4.98 5.30 6.21
CA ILE A 53 5.66 5.60 4.94
C ILE A 53 4.64 5.81 3.81
N LYS A 54 3.40 6.22 4.10
CA LYS A 54 2.44 6.54 3.04
C LYS A 54 2.82 7.83 2.30
N ALA A 55 2.52 7.87 1.01
CA ALA A 55 2.65 9.10 0.22
C ALA A 55 1.78 10.20 0.82
N PRO A 56 2.24 11.46 0.77
CA PRO A 56 1.47 12.55 1.34
C PRO A 56 0.15 12.73 0.58
N LYS A 57 -0.91 13.09 1.31
CA LYS A 57 -2.16 13.48 0.68
C LYS A 57 -1.93 14.76 -0.11
N LEU A 58 -2.51 14.88 -1.30
CA LEU A 58 -2.42 16.07 -2.13
C LEU A 58 -3.78 16.32 -2.76
N GLU A 59 -4.34 17.49 -2.50
CA GLU A 59 -5.61 17.95 -3.03
C GLU A 59 -5.39 19.34 -3.64
N VAL A 60 -5.86 19.53 -4.87
CA VAL A 60 -5.79 20.82 -5.58
C VAL A 60 -7.21 21.35 -5.70
N PHE A 61 -7.47 22.50 -5.07
CA PHE A 61 -8.76 23.18 -5.10
C PHE A 61 -8.87 24.11 -6.31
N GLN A 62 -7.77 24.75 -6.69
CA GLN A 62 -7.70 25.63 -7.83
C GLN A 62 -6.46 25.32 -8.69
N PRO A 63 -6.61 24.99 -9.98
CA PRO A 63 -7.88 24.72 -10.65
C PRO A 63 -8.41 23.30 -10.27
N PRO A 64 -9.74 23.12 -10.11
CA PRO A 64 -10.31 21.82 -9.75
C PRO A 64 -10.16 20.78 -10.88
N ALA A 65 -10.10 21.24 -12.13
CA ALA A 65 -9.91 20.45 -13.34
C ALA A 65 -9.03 21.20 -14.35
N ASP A 66 -8.89 20.67 -15.56
CA ASP A 66 -8.28 21.40 -16.67
C ASP A 66 -9.21 22.55 -17.10
N ILE A 67 -8.64 23.73 -17.35
CA ILE A 67 -9.41 24.96 -17.62
C ILE A 67 -8.78 25.80 -18.72
N SER A 68 -9.56 26.75 -19.23
CA SER A 68 -9.08 27.84 -20.08
C SER A 68 -9.23 29.18 -19.36
N THR A 69 -8.28 30.08 -19.54
CA THR A 69 -8.27 31.41 -18.92
C THR A 69 -7.72 32.47 -19.89
N THR A 70 -8.13 33.72 -19.69
CA THR A 70 -7.56 34.90 -20.36
C THR A 70 -6.58 35.66 -19.46
N GLN A 71 -6.38 35.19 -18.22
CA GLN A 71 -5.42 35.77 -17.28
C GLN A 71 -4.03 35.19 -17.53
N LYS A 72 -3.02 36.06 -17.61
CA LYS A 72 -1.62 35.64 -17.80
C LYS A 72 -1.03 35.01 -16.54
N THR A 73 -1.51 35.38 -15.36
CA THR A 73 -1.13 34.75 -14.09
C THR A 73 -2.29 33.92 -13.57
N PHE A 74 -1.96 32.80 -12.94
CA PHE A 74 -2.96 31.92 -12.33
C PHE A 74 -2.49 31.43 -10.97
N GLU A 75 -3.37 31.49 -9.97
CA GLU A 75 -3.10 31.01 -8.62
C GLU A 75 -3.52 29.55 -8.49
N ILE A 76 -2.55 28.70 -8.14
CA ILE A 76 -2.76 27.31 -7.76
C ILE A 76 -2.96 27.25 -6.24
N ILE A 77 -4.11 26.71 -5.82
CA ILE A 77 -4.47 26.59 -4.41
C ILE A 77 -4.76 25.13 -4.09
N GLY A 78 -4.24 24.64 -2.98
CA GLY A 78 -4.52 23.29 -2.55
C GLY A 78 -4.09 23.03 -1.12
N LYS A 79 -4.12 21.76 -0.76
CA LYS A 79 -3.73 21.25 0.55
C LYS A 79 -2.93 19.96 0.40
N THR A 80 -1.91 19.84 1.22
CA THR A 80 -1.13 18.61 1.37
C THR A 80 -0.84 18.36 2.85
N ASP A 81 -0.08 17.30 3.17
CA ASP A 81 0.36 17.09 4.55
C ASP A 81 1.33 18.20 4.95
N SER A 82 1.16 18.80 6.14
CA SER A 82 1.94 19.96 6.61
C SER A 82 3.46 19.71 6.76
N THR A 83 3.89 18.46 6.68
CA THR A 83 5.30 18.05 6.76
C THR A 83 5.86 17.61 5.40
N ALA A 84 5.08 17.74 4.32
CA ALA A 84 5.51 17.40 2.98
C ALA A 84 6.33 18.52 2.33
N TYR A 85 7.22 18.13 1.42
CA TYR A 85 7.90 19.02 0.49
C TYR A 85 7.05 19.15 -0.77
N LEU A 86 6.57 20.36 -1.06
CA LEU A 86 5.71 20.63 -2.21
C LEU A 86 6.48 21.34 -3.31
N LEU A 87 6.33 20.85 -4.53
CA LEU A 87 6.89 21.39 -5.76
C LEU A 87 5.76 21.74 -6.72
N VAL A 88 5.71 22.99 -7.19
CA VAL A 88 4.81 23.44 -8.26
C VAL A 88 5.69 23.86 -9.43
N ASN A 89 5.56 23.19 -10.58
CA ASN A 89 6.46 23.39 -11.73
C ASN A 89 7.94 23.31 -11.36
N GLU A 90 8.30 22.28 -10.58
CA GLU A 90 9.67 22.04 -10.11
C GLU A 90 10.22 23.10 -9.12
N GLN A 91 9.42 24.12 -8.79
CA GLN A 91 9.76 25.13 -7.80
C GLN A 91 9.16 24.79 -6.43
N GLU A 92 9.98 24.86 -5.38
CA GLU A 92 9.53 24.63 -4.01
C GLU A 92 8.50 25.68 -3.59
N THR A 93 7.38 25.22 -3.01
CA THR A 93 6.27 26.04 -2.56
C THR A 93 6.07 25.85 -1.06
N TYR A 94 6.00 26.97 -0.33
CA TYR A 94 5.79 26.95 1.12
C TYR A 94 4.39 26.45 1.50
N LEU A 95 4.35 25.67 2.57
CA LEU A 95 3.13 25.21 3.22
C LEU A 95 2.88 26.01 4.50
N ASP A 96 1.63 26.30 4.80
CA ASP A 96 1.24 26.80 6.11
C ASP A 96 1.21 25.67 7.16
N ARG A 97 0.87 26.02 8.41
CA ARG A 97 0.79 25.05 9.53
C ARG A 97 -0.27 23.96 9.32
N GLU A 98 -1.27 24.23 8.51
CA GLU A 98 -2.34 23.31 8.20
C GLU A 98 -2.06 22.51 6.92
N GLY A 99 -0.96 22.79 6.22
CA GLY A 99 -0.58 22.17 4.94
C GLY A 99 -1.28 22.79 3.73
N ASN A 100 -1.93 23.95 3.87
CA ASN A 100 -2.47 24.67 2.73
C ASN A 100 -1.31 25.36 1.98
N PHE A 101 -1.46 25.47 0.67
CA PHE A 101 -0.48 26.13 -0.18
C PHE A 101 -1.13 27.01 -1.23
N LYS A 102 -0.38 28.03 -1.64
CA LYS A 102 -0.70 28.94 -2.73
C LYS A 102 0.55 29.17 -3.55
N ALA A 103 0.46 28.95 -4.86
CA ALA A 103 1.53 29.19 -5.80
C ALA A 103 1.00 29.96 -7.00
N GLU A 104 1.64 31.08 -7.34
CA GLU A 104 1.32 31.83 -8.54
C GLU A 104 2.18 31.32 -9.71
N VAL A 105 1.54 31.00 -10.83
CA VAL A 105 2.21 30.57 -12.06
C VAL A 105 1.95 31.57 -13.18
N ASN A 106 3.01 31.89 -13.93
CA ASN A 106 2.91 32.68 -15.15
C ASN A 106 2.62 31.74 -16.32
N LEU A 107 1.56 32.04 -17.07
CA LEU A 107 1.12 31.28 -18.23
C LEU A 107 1.73 31.86 -19.51
N VAL A 108 2.11 30.95 -20.42
CA VAL A 108 2.48 31.23 -21.80
C VAL A 108 1.27 30.97 -22.69
N ASP A 109 1.13 31.72 -23.78
CA ASP A 109 0.02 31.55 -24.71
C ASP A 109 -0.02 30.09 -25.23
N GLY A 110 -1.21 29.48 -25.20
CA GLY A 110 -1.42 28.05 -25.46
C GLY A 110 -1.56 27.21 -24.19
N VAL A 111 -1.17 25.92 -24.28
CA VAL A 111 -1.39 24.92 -23.23
C VAL A 111 -0.23 24.93 -22.22
N ASN A 112 -0.53 25.27 -20.97
CA ASN A 112 0.42 25.21 -19.86
C ASN A 112 0.17 23.95 -19.03
N THR A 113 1.17 23.08 -18.89
CA THR A 113 1.07 21.88 -18.06
C THR A 113 1.69 22.15 -16.71
N ILE A 114 0.86 22.29 -15.69
CA ILE A 114 1.28 22.56 -14.31
C ILE A 114 1.42 21.23 -13.56
N LYS A 115 2.63 20.93 -13.09
CA LYS A 115 2.92 19.74 -12.28
C LYS A 115 2.98 20.13 -10.81
N ILE A 116 2.07 19.59 -10.01
CA ILE A 116 2.06 19.73 -8.55
C ILE A 116 2.51 18.40 -7.95
N GLU A 117 3.64 18.39 -7.25
CA GLU A 117 4.24 17.20 -6.66
C GLU A 117 4.46 17.41 -5.17
N SER A 118 3.84 16.56 -4.35
CA SER A 118 4.06 16.53 -2.90
C SER A 118 4.89 15.31 -2.54
N LYS A 119 5.96 15.50 -1.76
CA LYS A 119 6.92 14.46 -1.35
C LYS A 119 7.04 14.41 0.17
N ASN A 120 7.06 13.23 0.75
CA ASN A 120 7.41 13.06 2.17
C ASN A 120 8.92 12.84 2.36
N ARG A 121 9.37 12.82 3.62
CA ARG A 121 10.77 12.53 4.02
C ARG A 121 11.29 11.14 3.63
N PHE A 122 10.40 10.22 3.23
CA PHE A 122 10.73 8.86 2.80
C PHE A 122 10.68 8.71 1.27
N ASN A 123 10.73 9.83 0.56
CA ASN A 123 10.75 9.89 -0.90
C ASN A 123 9.50 9.28 -1.58
N LYS A 124 8.38 9.17 -0.85
CA LYS A 124 7.08 8.84 -1.44
C LYS A 124 6.42 10.12 -1.89
N ASN A 125 5.89 10.09 -3.11
CA ASN A 125 5.31 11.26 -3.75
C ASN A 125 3.88 11.01 -4.21
N ASN A 126 3.15 12.11 -4.33
CA ASN A 126 1.86 12.19 -4.97
C ASN A 126 1.91 13.34 -5.98
N ILE A 127 1.55 13.07 -7.23
CA ILE A 127 1.69 14.01 -8.34
C ILE A 127 0.32 14.25 -8.96
N ILE A 128 -0.05 15.52 -9.07
CA ILE A 128 -1.24 15.98 -9.77
C ILE A 128 -0.80 16.88 -10.92
N ILE A 129 -1.34 16.62 -12.11
CA ILE A 129 -1.10 17.44 -13.31
C ILE A 129 -2.38 18.20 -13.63
N ARG A 130 -2.23 19.48 -13.96
CA ARG A 130 -3.32 20.36 -14.41
C ARG A 130 -2.92 21.07 -15.69
N ARG A 131 -3.81 21.10 -16.67
CA ARG A 131 -3.61 21.86 -17.90
C ARG A 131 -4.41 23.15 -17.84
N ILE A 132 -3.72 24.26 -18.07
CA ILE A 132 -4.32 25.59 -18.11
C ILE A 132 -4.05 26.18 -19.51
N ILE A 133 -5.11 26.36 -20.28
CA ILE A 133 -5.04 26.92 -21.63
C ILE A 133 -5.17 28.43 -21.50
N TYR A 134 -4.10 29.16 -21.81
CA TYR A 134 -4.12 30.61 -21.87
C TYR A 134 -4.30 31.06 -23.32
N SER A 135 -5.28 31.91 -23.57
CA SER A 135 -5.47 32.60 -24.85
C SER A 135 -5.70 34.08 -24.58
N LYS A 136 -4.89 34.93 -25.20
CA LYS A 136 -5.03 36.39 -25.12
C LYS A 136 -6.24 36.91 -25.92
#